data_AF-Q8H103-F1
#
_entry.id   AF-Q8H103-F1
#
_cell.length_a   1.000
_cell.length_b   1.000
_cell.length_c   1.000
_cell.angle_alpha   90.00
_cell.angle_beta   90.00
_cell.angle_gamma   90.00
#
_symmetry.space_group_name_H-M   'P 1'
#
loop_
_entity.id
_entity.type
_entity.pdbx_description
1 polymer ?
#
loop_
_entity_poly.entity_id
_entity_poly.type
_entity_poly.pdbx_seq_one_letter_code
_entity_poly.pdbx_strand_id
1 'polypeptide(L)'
;MASLSGLYSSSPSLKPAKNHSFKALPAQSRDSFSFPHTSKPTNLPLTLSSARSVARDISHADSKKELLKDPDALWKRYLDWFYQQKELGLYLDISRVGFTDEFVAEMEPRFQAAFKAMEDLEKGSIANPDEGRMVGHYWLRNSKLAPKPTLKTLIENTLDSICAFSDDIISGKIKPPSSPEGRFTQILSVGIGGSALGPQFVAEALAPDNPPLKIRFIDNTDPAGIDHQIAQLGPELASTLVVVISKSGGTPETRNGLLEVQKAFREAGLNFAKQGVAITQENSLLDNTARIEGWLARFPMYDWVGGRTSIMSAVGLLPAALQGINVREMLTGAALMDEATRTTSIKNNPAALLAMCWYWASNGVGSKDMVVLPYKDSLLLFSRYLQQLVMESLGKEFDLDGNTVNQGLTVYGNKGSTDQHAYIQQLRDGVHNFFATFIEVLRDRPPGHDWELEPGVTCGDYLFGMLQGTRSALYANGRESISVTIQEVTPTSVGAIIALYERAVGLYASIVNINAYHQPGVEAGKKAAAEVLALQKRVLSVLNEATCKDPVEPLTLEEIADRCHAPEEIEMIYKIIAHMSANDRVLIAEGNCGSPRSIKVYLGECNVDDLYA
;
A
#
# COMPACT_ATOMS: atom_id res chain seq x y z
N MET A 1 41.32 -5.81 -19.26
CA MET A 1 40.75 -6.55 -20.40
C MET A 1 39.38 -5.95 -20.70
N ALA A 2 39.12 -5.72 -21.99
CA ALA A 2 38.33 -4.59 -22.51
C ALA A 2 36.84 -4.53 -22.16
N SER A 3 36.37 -3.28 -22.15
CA SER A 3 35.03 -2.73 -21.90
C SER A 3 33.90 -3.28 -22.78
N LEU A 4 32.72 -3.45 -22.19
CA LEU A 4 31.43 -3.54 -22.90
C LEU A 4 30.40 -2.64 -22.21
N SER A 5 30.23 -1.44 -22.77
CA SER A 5 29.06 -0.59 -22.61
C SER A 5 28.00 -1.01 -23.63
N GLY A 6 26.88 -1.57 -23.17
CA GLY A 6 25.74 -2.02 -24.00
C GLY A 6 24.49 -1.20 -23.72
N LEU A 7 24.03 -0.52 -24.75
CA LEU A 7 22.94 0.45 -24.82
C LEU A 7 21.55 -0.14 -24.59
N TYR A 8 20.71 0.64 -23.91
CA TYR A 8 19.26 0.56 -23.93
C TYR A 8 18.71 1.03 -25.28
N SER A 9 17.97 0.17 -25.99
CA SER A 9 16.87 0.55 -26.89
C SER A 9 16.25 -0.70 -27.49
N SER A 10 15.03 -1.06 -27.07
CA SER A 10 14.20 -2.06 -27.73
C SER A 10 12.89 -1.42 -28.17
N SER A 11 12.87 -0.92 -29.41
CA SER A 11 11.65 -0.68 -30.18
C SER A 11 11.43 -1.89 -31.11
N PRO A 12 10.20 -2.42 -31.24
CA PRO A 12 9.95 -3.65 -31.97
C PRO A 12 10.03 -3.43 -33.48
N SER A 13 10.88 -4.24 -34.11
CA SER A 13 11.10 -4.32 -35.54
C SER A 13 9.87 -4.83 -36.30
N LEU A 14 9.44 -4.03 -37.28
CA LEU A 14 8.59 -4.41 -38.40
C LEU A 14 9.15 -5.65 -39.14
N LYS A 15 8.29 -6.64 -39.41
CA LYS A 15 8.56 -7.76 -40.33
C LYS A 15 7.93 -7.47 -41.71
N PRO A 16 8.56 -7.89 -42.82
CA PRO A 16 8.11 -7.59 -44.18
C PRO A 16 7.02 -8.56 -44.67
N ALA A 17 6.25 -8.05 -45.63
CA ALA A 17 4.99 -8.58 -46.17
C ALA A 17 5.08 -9.93 -46.91
N LYS A 18 3.95 -10.66 -46.90
CA LYS A 18 3.56 -11.62 -47.94
C LYS A 18 2.17 -11.26 -48.49
N ASN A 19 2.09 -11.28 -49.81
CA ASN A 19 0.95 -10.97 -50.67
C ASN A 19 -0.32 -11.79 -50.36
N HIS A 20 -1.49 -11.14 -50.41
CA HIS A 20 -2.62 -11.62 -51.20
C HIS A 20 -3.51 -10.46 -51.67
N SER A 21 -3.91 -10.55 -52.93
CA SER A 21 -4.66 -9.63 -53.77
C SER A 21 -6.05 -9.24 -53.26
N PHE A 22 -6.48 -7.99 -53.47
CA PHE A 22 -7.80 -7.68 -54.05
C PHE A 22 -7.81 -6.28 -54.70
N LYS A 23 -8.77 -6.12 -55.62
CA LYS A 23 -8.83 -5.23 -56.80
C LYS A 23 -8.90 -3.71 -56.55
N ALA A 24 -8.51 -3.02 -57.62
CA ALA A 24 -8.43 -1.58 -57.85
C ALA A 24 -9.78 -0.82 -57.91
N LEU A 25 -9.73 0.50 -57.69
CA LEU A 25 -10.20 1.57 -58.61
C LEU A 25 -9.67 2.96 -58.14
N PRO A 26 -9.50 3.97 -59.03
CA PRO A 26 -8.42 4.96 -58.93
C PRO A 26 -8.86 6.40 -58.58
N ALA A 27 -7.83 7.22 -58.35
CA ALA A 27 -7.83 8.62 -57.92
C ALA A 27 -8.28 9.67 -58.96
N GLN A 28 -8.83 10.78 -58.46
CA GLN A 28 -8.80 12.18 -58.96
C GLN A 28 -9.79 12.98 -58.06
N SER A 29 -9.67 14.27 -57.76
CA SER A 29 -8.66 15.32 -57.87
C SER A 29 -9.07 16.42 -56.88
N ARG A 30 -8.14 17.33 -56.58
CA ARG A 30 -8.34 18.58 -55.84
C ARG A 30 -9.59 19.33 -56.31
N ASP A 31 -10.32 19.95 -55.37
CA ASP A 31 -10.72 21.36 -55.48
C ASP A 31 -11.28 21.92 -54.16
N SER A 32 -11.00 23.20 -53.99
CA SER A 32 -11.24 24.11 -52.88
C SER A 32 -12.66 24.67 -52.83
N PHE A 33 -13.33 24.74 -51.68
CA PHE A 33 -14.44 25.69 -51.39
C PHE A 33 -14.55 25.83 -49.85
N SER A 34 -14.24 26.98 -49.24
CA SER A 34 -15.12 28.16 -49.00
C SER A 34 -16.39 27.83 -48.18
N PHE A 35 -16.52 28.48 -47.02
CA PHE A 35 -17.70 28.48 -46.15
C PHE A 35 -18.88 29.23 -46.78
N PRO A 36 -20.11 28.71 -46.59
CA PRO A 36 -21.25 29.62 -46.45
C PRO A 36 -22.19 29.26 -45.28
N HIS A 37 -22.83 30.32 -44.77
CA HIS A 37 -23.91 30.34 -43.79
C HIS A 37 -25.25 29.79 -44.34
N THR A 38 -26.17 29.55 -43.40
CA THR A 38 -27.62 29.21 -43.49
C THR A 38 -27.87 27.70 -43.54
N SER A 39 -28.83 27.09 -42.83
CA SER A 39 -30.08 27.51 -42.17
C SER A 39 -30.54 26.40 -41.20
N LYS A 40 -31.47 26.72 -40.28
CA LYS A 40 -32.10 25.82 -39.28
C LYS A 40 -32.60 24.48 -39.86
N PRO A 41 -32.67 23.43 -39.01
CA PRO A 41 -33.89 22.62 -38.98
C PRO A 41 -34.39 22.25 -37.56
N THR A 42 -35.68 22.51 -37.37
CA THR A 42 -36.73 21.64 -36.79
C THR A 42 -36.44 20.72 -35.58
N ASN A 43 -37.15 21.04 -34.49
CA ASN A 43 -37.82 20.15 -33.53
C ASN A 43 -37.51 18.65 -33.61
N LEU A 44 -36.69 18.17 -32.68
CA LEU A 44 -36.78 16.82 -32.12
C LEU A 44 -36.82 16.94 -30.58
N PRO A 45 -37.65 16.14 -29.88
CA PRO A 45 -37.68 16.14 -28.43
C PRO A 45 -36.43 15.44 -27.91
N LEU A 46 -35.56 16.19 -27.22
CA LEU A 46 -34.49 15.63 -26.42
C LEU A 46 -35.10 14.83 -25.26
N THR A 47 -35.16 13.51 -25.42
CA THR A 47 -35.22 12.57 -24.32
C THR A 47 -33.93 12.71 -23.50
N LEU A 48 -33.99 13.55 -22.46
CA LEU A 48 -33.03 13.57 -21.35
C LEU A 48 -33.14 12.23 -20.62
N SER A 49 -32.39 11.22 -21.08
CA SER A 49 -32.18 9.98 -20.36
C SER A 49 -31.02 10.12 -19.36
N SER A 50 -31.26 9.57 -18.18
CA SER A 50 -30.32 9.07 -17.16
C SER A 50 -29.26 9.96 -16.50
N ALA A 51 -28.93 11.17 -16.97
CA ALA A 51 -27.88 11.98 -16.30
C ALA A 51 -28.35 12.83 -15.10
N ARG A 52 -29.66 12.84 -14.78
CA ARG A 52 -30.25 13.64 -13.69
C ARG A 52 -30.58 12.87 -12.40
N SER A 53 -30.35 11.56 -12.35
CA SER A 53 -30.65 10.76 -11.15
C SER A 53 -29.53 10.75 -10.10
N VAL A 54 -28.27 11.05 -10.46
CA VAL A 54 -27.15 11.03 -9.50
C VAL A 54 -26.95 12.39 -8.79
N ALA A 55 -27.32 13.50 -9.43
CA ALA A 55 -27.15 14.84 -8.85
C ALA A 55 -28.26 15.25 -7.84
N ARG A 56 -29.30 14.42 -7.63
CA ARG A 56 -30.39 14.72 -6.69
C ARG A 56 -30.17 14.20 -5.26
N ASP A 57 -29.18 13.34 -5.04
CA ASP A 57 -28.90 12.78 -3.70
C ASP A 57 -28.14 13.73 -2.76
N ILE A 58 -27.70 14.91 -3.24
CA ILE A 58 -26.92 15.88 -2.45
C ILE A 58 -27.82 16.76 -1.54
N SER A 59 -29.14 16.59 -1.57
CA SER A 59 -30.05 17.35 -0.69
C SER A 59 -30.10 16.88 0.77
N HIS A 60 -29.34 15.85 1.15
CA HIS A 60 -29.35 15.29 2.51
C HIS A 60 -28.32 15.87 3.50
N ALA A 61 -27.45 16.79 3.07
CA ALA A 61 -26.42 17.35 3.96
C ALA A 61 -27.01 18.11 5.17
N ASP A 62 -28.23 18.65 5.06
CA ASP A 62 -28.87 19.44 6.12
C ASP A 62 -29.79 18.63 7.07
N SER A 63 -29.89 17.30 6.92
CA SER A 63 -30.85 16.50 7.70
C SER A 63 -30.25 15.33 8.50
N LYS A 64 -28.95 15.35 8.82
CA LYS A 64 -28.42 14.36 9.78
C LYS A 64 -29.06 14.60 11.14
N LYS A 65 -29.91 13.66 11.57
CA LYS A 65 -30.49 13.66 12.91
C LYS A 65 -29.36 13.72 13.96
N GLU A 66 -29.59 14.48 15.03
CA GLU A 66 -28.68 14.47 16.17
C GLU A 66 -28.49 13.03 16.69
N LEU A 67 -27.28 12.75 17.20
CA LEU A 67 -26.99 11.48 17.86
C LEU A 67 -27.91 11.26 19.07
N LEU A 68 -28.25 9.99 19.34
CA LEU A 68 -29.09 9.61 20.47
C LEU A 68 -28.44 10.01 21.81
N LYS A 69 -29.10 10.92 22.55
CA LYS A 69 -28.62 11.36 23.87
C LYS A 69 -29.22 10.56 25.02
N ASP A 70 -30.36 9.91 24.81
CA ASP A 70 -31.04 9.09 25.82
C ASP A 70 -30.29 7.76 26.03
N PRO A 71 -29.84 7.44 27.26
CA PRO A 71 -29.06 6.22 27.53
C PRO A 71 -29.81 4.92 27.22
N ASP A 72 -31.12 4.84 27.51
CA ASP A 72 -31.91 3.63 27.29
C ASP A 72 -32.11 3.38 25.78
N ALA A 73 -32.40 4.44 25.02
CA ALA A 73 -32.47 4.38 23.57
C ALA A 73 -31.12 4.00 22.94
N LEU A 74 -30.01 4.56 23.47
CA LEU A 74 -28.67 4.22 23.00
C LEU A 74 -28.32 2.76 23.32
N TRP A 75 -28.67 2.25 24.50
CA TRP A 75 -28.48 0.83 24.85
C TRP A 75 -29.31 -0.09 23.96
N LYS A 76 -30.57 0.25 23.69
CA LYS A 76 -31.39 -0.49 22.73
C LYS A 76 -30.75 -0.49 21.34
N ARG A 77 -30.27 0.67 20.87
CA ARG A 77 -29.54 0.76 19.59
C ARG A 77 -28.27 -0.07 19.58
N TYR A 78 -27.53 -0.10 20.70
CA TYR A 78 -26.39 -1.00 20.87
C TYR A 78 -26.81 -2.45 20.69
N LEU A 79 -27.81 -2.93 21.44
CA LEU A 79 -28.30 -4.30 21.30
C LEU A 79 -28.79 -4.62 19.89
N ASP A 80 -29.46 -3.66 19.25
CA ASP A 80 -29.98 -3.84 17.90
C ASP A 80 -28.86 -3.95 16.86
N TRP A 81 -27.78 -3.19 16.97
CA TRP A 81 -26.73 -3.07 15.93
C TRP A 81 -25.38 -3.67 16.32
N PHE A 82 -25.26 -4.26 17.51
CA PHE A 82 -24.04 -4.92 17.97
C PHE A 82 -23.86 -6.25 17.26
N TYR A 83 -22.81 -6.34 16.45
CA TYR A 83 -22.47 -7.56 15.74
C TYR A 83 -21.46 -8.38 16.54
N GLN A 84 -21.63 -9.71 16.51
CA GLN A 84 -20.76 -10.65 17.19
C GLN A 84 -20.37 -11.79 16.24
N GLN A 85 -19.07 -11.98 16.06
CA GLN A 85 -18.52 -13.20 15.47
C GLN A 85 -17.85 -14.03 16.55
N LYS A 86 -18.67 -14.84 17.23
CA LYS A 86 -18.30 -15.55 18.46
C LYS A 86 -17.09 -16.47 18.29
N GLU A 87 -16.99 -17.18 17.16
CA GLU A 87 -15.87 -18.09 16.87
C GLU A 87 -14.52 -17.36 16.81
N LEU A 88 -14.51 -16.10 16.38
CA LEU A 88 -13.32 -15.27 16.28
C LEU A 88 -13.08 -14.40 17.52
N GLY A 89 -14.01 -14.38 18.48
CA GLY A 89 -13.99 -13.42 19.58
C GLY A 89 -13.94 -11.97 19.10
N LEU A 90 -14.60 -11.68 17.97
CA LEU A 90 -14.63 -10.35 17.36
C LEU A 90 -16.02 -9.75 17.48
N TYR A 91 -16.07 -8.48 17.86
CA TYR A 91 -17.29 -7.73 18.04
C TYR A 91 -17.21 -6.37 17.34
N LEU A 92 -18.36 -5.87 16.89
CA LEU A 92 -18.46 -4.60 16.22
C LEU A 92 -19.64 -3.80 16.80
N ASP A 93 -19.31 -2.67 17.42
CA ASP A 93 -20.25 -1.68 17.94
C ASP A 93 -20.28 -0.45 17.02
N ILE A 94 -21.43 -0.23 16.39
CA ILE A 94 -21.72 0.93 15.53
C ILE A 94 -22.85 1.81 16.09
N SER A 95 -23.23 1.61 17.35
CA SER A 95 -24.34 2.33 17.99
C SER A 95 -24.14 3.84 18.03
N ARG A 96 -22.88 4.27 18.05
CA ARG A 96 -22.46 5.69 18.10
C ARG A 96 -22.28 6.34 16.73
N VAL A 97 -22.76 5.70 15.66
CA VAL A 97 -22.88 6.30 14.32
C VAL A 97 -24.34 6.71 14.09
N GLY A 98 -24.60 7.87 13.49
CA GLY A 98 -25.93 8.50 13.46
C GLY A 98 -26.93 7.97 12.42
N PHE A 99 -26.63 6.89 11.70
CA PHE A 99 -27.50 6.39 10.63
C PHE A 99 -28.88 5.96 11.14
N THR A 100 -29.91 6.11 10.31
CA THR A 100 -31.30 5.74 10.65
C THR A 100 -31.73 4.46 9.94
N ASP A 101 -32.81 3.84 10.40
CA ASP A 101 -33.38 2.65 9.75
C ASP A 101 -33.88 2.98 8.34
N GLU A 102 -34.37 4.21 8.10
CA GLU A 102 -34.73 4.67 6.75
C GLU A 102 -33.51 4.73 5.84
N PHE A 103 -32.36 5.21 6.33
CA PHE A 103 -31.11 5.21 5.58
C PHE A 103 -30.63 3.79 5.26
N VAL A 104 -30.76 2.85 6.21
CA VAL A 104 -30.43 1.44 5.95
C VAL A 104 -31.30 0.89 4.82
N ALA A 105 -32.61 1.15 4.86
CA ALA A 105 -33.53 0.71 3.81
C ALA A 105 -33.22 1.35 2.44
N GLU A 106 -32.78 2.60 2.42
CA GLU A 106 -32.32 3.30 1.20
C GLU A 106 -31.04 2.66 0.63
N MET A 107 -30.10 2.25 1.49
CA MET A 107 -28.84 1.65 1.09
C MET A 107 -28.96 0.18 0.70
N GLU A 108 -30.04 -0.50 1.10
CA GLU A 108 -30.26 -1.93 0.87
C GLU A 108 -30.03 -2.35 -0.59
N PRO A 109 -30.59 -1.68 -1.62
CA PRO A 109 -30.34 -2.07 -3.02
C PRO A 109 -28.86 -1.94 -3.43
N ARG A 110 -28.16 -0.92 -2.94
CA ARG A 110 -26.72 -0.73 -3.23
C ARG A 110 -25.88 -1.83 -2.59
N PHE A 111 -26.20 -2.23 -1.36
CA PHE A 111 -25.54 -3.34 -0.69
C PHE A 111 -25.84 -4.69 -1.36
N GLN A 112 -27.07 -4.95 -1.82
CA GLN A 112 -27.37 -6.17 -2.58
C GLN A 112 -26.54 -6.26 -3.86
N ALA A 113 -26.37 -5.15 -4.58
CA ALA A 113 -25.46 -5.09 -5.73
C ALA A 113 -24.00 -5.33 -5.32
N ALA A 114 -23.55 -4.74 -4.22
CA ALA A 114 -22.18 -4.91 -3.70
C ALA A 114 -21.90 -6.36 -3.26
N PHE A 115 -22.84 -7.02 -2.58
CA PHE A 115 -22.72 -8.43 -2.22
C PHE A 115 -22.62 -9.31 -3.46
N LYS A 116 -23.42 -9.01 -4.49
CA LYS A 116 -23.35 -9.71 -5.77
C LYS A 116 -21.99 -9.50 -6.46
N ALA A 117 -21.47 -8.28 -6.49
CA ALA A 117 -20.16 -7.98 -7.03
C ALA A 117 -19.04 -8.73 -6.29
N MET A 118 -19.11 -8.83 -4.96
CA MET A 118 -18.16 -9.62 -4.16
C MET A 118 -18.28 -11.13 -4.42
N GLU A 119 -19.49 -11.64 -4.60
CA GLU A 119 -19.72 -13.05 -4.99
C GLU A 119 -19.09 -13.36 -6.35
N ASP A 120 -19.30 -12.49 -7.34
CA ASP A 120 -18.75 -12.64 -8.68
C ASP A 120 -17.22 -12.47 -8.69
N LEU A 121 -16.67 -11.59 -7.86
CA LEU A 121 -15.24 -11.44 -7.64
C LEU A 121 -14.62 -12.74 -7.11
N GLU A 122 -15.20 -13.34 -6.06
CA GLU A 122 -14.70 -14.60 -5.51
C GLU A 122 -14.78 -15.77 -6.50
N LYS A 123 -15.76 -15.75 -7.41
CA LYS A 123 -15.88 -16.70 -8.52
C LYS A 123 -14.88 -16.46 -9.65
N GLY A 124 -14.02 -15.45 -9.55
CA GLY A 124 -12.96 -15.18 -10.53
C GLY A 124 -13.40 -14.31 -11.70
N SER A 125 -14.39 -13.44 -11.51
CA SER A 125 -14.67 -12.38 -12.48
C SER A 125 -13.51 -11.37 -12.58
N ILE A 126 -13.48 -10.62 -13.68
CA ILE A 126 -12.53 -9.51 -13.86
C ILE A 126 -13.05 -8.32 -13.04
N ALA A 127 -12.61 -8.24 -11.78
CA ALA A 127 -12.96 -7.15 -10.87
C ALA A 127 -12.04 -5.92 -11.04
N ASN A 128 -10.89 -6.08 -11.69
CA ASN A 128 -10.02 -4.98 -12.09
C ASN A 128 -10.08 -4.79 -13.61
N PRO A 129 -11.09 -4.08 -14.14
CA PRO A 129 -11.30 -3.93 -15.57
C PRO A 129 -10.16 -3.16 -16.26
N ASP A 130 -9.56 -2.18 -15.58
CA ASP A 130 -8.46 -1.36 -16.13
C ASP A 130 -7.20 -2.18 -16.46
N GLU A 131 -6.92 -3.21 -15.67
CA GLU A 131 -5.78 -4.11 -15.90
C GLU A 131 -6.18 -5.46 -16.48
N GLY A 132 -7.47 -5.72 -16.68
CA GLY A 132 -8.00 -7.01 -17.16
C GLY A 132 -7.71 -8.17 -16.20
N ARG A 133 -7.74 -7.93 -14.88
CA ARG A 133 -7.31 -8.91 -13.87
C ARG A 133 -8.44 -9.37 -12.94
N MET A 134 -8.34 -10.63 -12.52
CA MET A 134 -9.08 -11.13 -11.37
C MET A 134 -8.50 -10.56 -10.07
N VAL A 135 -9.26 -10.66 -8.99
CA VAL A 135 -8.83 -10.29 -7.63
C VAL A 135 -9.04 -11.50 -6.72
N GLY A 136 -7.95 -12.12 -6.28
CA GLY A 136 -7.98 -13.47 -5.70
C GLY A 136 -7.40 -13.61 -4.30
N HIS A 137 -7.21 -12.51 -3.54
CA HIS A 137 -6.65 -12.60 -2.18
C HIS A 137 -7.51 -13.45 -1.22
N TYR A 138 -8.82 -13.58 -1.47
CA TYR A 138 -9.71 -14.49 -0.76
C TYR A 138 -9.34 -15.97 -0.94
N TRP A 139 -8.83 -16.36 -2.11
CA TRP A 139 -8.42 -17.75 -2.39
C TRP A 139 -7.16 -18.13 -1.63
N LEU A 140 -6.31 -17.17 -1.26
CA LEU A 140 -5.11 -17.43 -0.46
C LEU A 140 -5.48 -17.99 0.93
N ARG A 141 -6.63 -17.58 1.46
CA ARG A 141 -7.13 -17.95 2.80
C ARG A 141 -7.99 -19.22 2.75
N ASN A 142 -8.65 -19.45 1.62
CA ASN A 142 -9.36 -20.69 1.34
C ASN A 142 -9.19 -21.10 -0.14
N SER A 143 -8.17 -21.92 -0.41
CA SER A 143 -7.80 -22.38 -1.75
C SER A 143 -8.92 -23.11 -2.49
N LYS A 144 -9.89 -23.69 -1.75
CA LYS A 144 -11.03 -24.43 -2.31
C LYS A 144 -11.99 -23.54 -3.10
N LEU A 145 -11.95 -22.22 -2.87
CA LEU A 145 -12.75 -21.24 -3.59
C LEU A 145 -12.10 -20.75 -4.89
N ALA A 146 -10.86 -21.16 -5.16
CA ALA A 146 -10.18 -20.75 -6.38
C ALA A 146 -10.98 -21.23 -7.62
N PRO A 147 -11.17 -20.37 -8.63
CA PRO A 147 -12.04 -20.66 -9.78
C PRO A 147 -11.49 -21.74 -10.71
N LYS A 148 -10.22 -22.12 -10.54
CA LYS A 148 -9.52 -23.12 -11.34
C LYS A 148 -8.78 -24.10 -10.42
N PRO A 149 -8.83 -25.42 -10.68
CA PRO A 149 -8.07 -26.40 -9.90
C PRO A 149 -6.56 -26.12 -9.87
N THR A 150 -6.01 -25.58 -10.97
CA THR A 150 -4.60 -25.20 -11.05
C THR A 150 -4.23 -24.09 -10.06
N LEU A 151 -5.10 -23.10 -9.86
CA LEU A 151 -4.89 -22.03 -8.89
C LEU A 151 -4.93 -22.56 -7.46
N LYS A 152 -5.89 -23.44 -7.15
CA LYS A 152 -5.97 -24.13 -5.85
C LYS A 152 -4.64 -24.82 -5.52
N THR A 153 -4.16 -25.68 -6.42
CA THR A 153 -2.90 -26.42 -6.22
C THR A 153 -1.71 -25.49 -6.07
N LEU A 154 -1.66 -24.41 -6.85
CA LEU A 154 -0.58 -23.44 -6.79
C LEU A 154 -0.55 -22.65 -5.46
N ILE A 155 -1.71 -22.33 -4.89
CA ILE A 155 -1.82 -21.72 -3.56
C ILE A 155 -1.35 -22.70 -2.47
N GLU A 156 -1.86 -23.94 -2.50
CA GLU A 156 -1.54 -24.99 -1.52
C GLU A 156 -0.03 -25.31 -1.54
N ASN A 157 0.54 -25.55 -2.73
CA ASN A 157 1.96 -25.83 -2.88
C ASN A 157 2.84 -24.68 -2.40
N THR A 158 2.41 -23.43 -2.59
CA THR A 158 3.17 -22.25 -2.14
C THR A 158 3.19 -22.18 -0.61
N LEU A 159 2.05 -22.39 0.05
CA LEU A 159 1.97 -22.44 1.51
C LEU A 159 2.85 -23.56 2.08
N ASP A 160 2.77 -24.77 1.51
CA ASP A 160 3.58 -25.90 1.97
C ASP A 160 5.07 -25.66 1.76
N SER A 161 5.45 -25.05 0.63
CA SER A 161 6.83 -24.65 0.36
C SER A 161 7.34 -23.60 1.36
N ILE A 162 6.50 -22.64 1.74
CA ILE A 162 6.84 -21.62 2.74
C ILE A 162 7.08 -22.26 4.11
N CYS A 163 6.17 -23.14 4.56
CA CYS A 163 6.32 -23.84 5.83
C CYS A 163 7.60 -24.68 5.84
N ALA A 164 7.79 -25.54 4.82
CA ALA A 164 8.96 -26.41 4.74
C ALA A 164 10.29 -25.63 4.69
N PHE A 165 10.33 -24.55 3.90
CA PHE A 165 11.52 -23.70 3.83
C PHE A 165 11.79 -23.00 5.17
N SER A 166 10.75 -22.50 5.84
CA SER A 166 10.91 -21.83 7.14
C SER A 166 11.41 -22.80 8.20
N ASP A 167 10.88 -24.03 8.25
CA ASP A 167 11.33 -25.09 9.15
C ASP A 167 12.80 -25.47 8.89
N ASP A 168 13.19 -25.58 7.61
CA ASP A 168 14.57 -25.87 7.22
C ASP A 168 15.55 -24.76 7.63
N ILE A 169 15.12 -23.49 7.60
CA ILE A 169 15.90 -22.33 8.06
C ILE A 169 15.99 -22.30 9.59
N ILE A 170 14.86 -22.43 10.29
CA ILE A 170 14.78 -22.36 11.76
C ILE A 170 15.55 -23.51 12.41
N SER A 171 15.46 -24.72 11.84
CA SER A 171 16.18 -25.90 12.33
C SER A 171 17.70 -25.86 12.04
N GLY A 172 18.16 -24.94 11.19
CA GLY A 172 19.55 -24.85 10.76
C GLY A 172 19.97 -25.88 9.71
N LYS A 173 19.00 -26.60 9.10
CA LYS A 173 19.27 -27.50 7.96
C LYS A 173 19.76 -26.70 6.75
N ILE A 174 19.11 -25.58 6.45
CA ILE A 174 19.65 -24.53 5.58
C ILE A 174 20.29 -23.50 6.48
N LYS A 175 21.60 -23.29 6.31
CA LYS A 175 22.38 -22.38 7.14
C LYS A 175 23.24 -21.46 6.27
N PRO A 176 23.52 -20.24 6.74
CA PRO A 176 24.45 -19.35 6.06
C PRO A 176 25.88 -19.94 6.11
N PRO A 177 26.71 -19.66 5.10
CA PRO A 177 28.03 -20.29 4.98
C PRO A 177 29.03 -19.84 6.06
N SER A 178 28.89 -18.62 6.56
CA SER A 178 29.91 -17.94 7.39
C SER A 178 29.39 -17.48 8.75
N SER A 179 28.17 -17.87 9.16
CA SER A 179 27.60 -17.44 10.45
C SER A 179 28.36 -18.08 11.62
N PRO A 180 28.79 -17.28 12.61
CA PRO A 180 29.34 -17.79 13.86
C PRO A 180 28.38 -18.71 14.63
N GLU A 181 27.08 -18.44 14.53
CA GLU A 181 26.01 -19.21 15.21
C GLU A 181 25.67 -20.51 14.48
N GLY A 182 26.21 -20.74 13.28
CA GLY A 182 25.89 -21.91 12.46
C GLY A 182 24.45 -21.96 11.95
N ARG A 183 23.68 -20.86 12.08
CA ARG A 183 22.29 -20.70 11.63
C ARG A 183 21.98 -19.26 11.24
N PHE A 184 20.81 -19.05 10.64
CA PHE A 184 20.25 -17.72 10.46
C PHE A 184 19.68 -17.20 11.80
N THR A 185 19.86 -15.91 12.06
CA THR A 185 19.34 -15.22 13.26
C THR A 185 18.58 -13.93 12.93
N GLN A 186 18.73 -13.42 11.70
CA GLN A 186 18.15 -12.16 11.25
C GLN A 186 17.44 -12.35 9.91
N ILE A 187 16.42 -11.53 9.67
CA ILE A 187 15.76 -11.32 8.38
C ILE A 187 15.97 -9.85 8.01
N LEU A 188 16.46 -9.59 6.81
CA LEU A 188 16.41 -8.25 6.21
C LEU A 188 15.40 -8.29 5.06
N SER A 189 14.22 -7.72 5.28
CA SER A 189 13.17 -7.63 4.26
C SER A 189 13.35 -6.35 3.44
N VAL A 190 13.48 -6.50 2.12
CA VAL A 190 13.68 -5.39 1.18
C VAL A 190 12.48 -5.33 0.26
N GLY A 191 11.66 -4.27 0.36
CA GLY A 191 10.40 -4.14 -0.36
C GLY A 191 9.67 -2.86 0.06
N ILE A 192 8.80 -2.31 -0.78
CA ILE A 192 8.09 -1.04 -0.49
C ILE A 192 6.57 -1.22 -0.60
N GLY A 193 5.82 -0.38 0.12
CA GLY A 193 4.36 -0.33 0.06
C GLY A 193 3.75 -1.68 0.48
N GLY A 194 3.01 -2.31 -0.43
CA GLY A 194 2.32 -3.58 -0.14
C GLY A 194 3.28 -4.74 0.17
N SER A 195 4.52 -4.61 -0.26
CA SER A 195 5.61 -5.56 0.00
C SER A 195 6.30 -5.35 1.36
N ALA A 196 5.92 -4.32 2.13
CA ALA A 196 6.50 -4.01 3.44
C ALA A 196 5.46 -3.73 4.53
N LEU A 197 4.43 -2.93 4.28
CA LEU A 197 3.48 -2.46 5.30
C LEU A 197 2.70 -3.60 5.97
N GLY A 198 2.25 -4.59 5.18
CA GLY A 198 1.63 -5.79 5.71
C GLY A 198 2.60 -6.58 6.61
N PRO A 199 3.76 -7.02 6.08
CA PRO A 199 4.78 -7.71 6.87
C PRO A 199 5.23 -6.98 8.14
N GLN A 200 5.40 -5.65 8.08
CA GLN A 200 5.71 -4.81 9.24
C GLN A 200 4.61 -4.89 10.29
N PHE A 201 3.34 -4.74 9.88
CA PHE A 201 2.21 -4.86 10.79
C PHE A 201 2.13 -6.24 11.45
N VAL A 202 2.25 -7.31 10.67
CA VAL A 202 2.20 -8.69 11.20
C VAL A 202 3.36 -8.98 12.15
N ALA A 203 4.57 -8.51 11.84
CA ALA A 203 5.73 -8.66 12.73
C ALA A 203 5.49 -7.95 14.07
N GLU A 204 5.09 -6.68 14.06
CA GLU A 204 4.80 -5.90 15.28
C GLU A 204 3.64 -6.52 16.09
N ALA A 205 2.62 -7.04 15.41
CA ALA A 205 1.44 -7.56 16.07
C ALA A 205 1.65 -8.94 16.72
N LEU A 206 2.50 -9.79 16.14
CA LEU A 206 2.51 -11.23 16.44
C LEU A 206 3.89 -11.84 16.72
N ALA A 207 5.00 -11.15 16.42
CA ALA A 207 6.31 -11.73 16.70
C ALA A 207 6.46 -11.95 18.21
N PRO A 208 6.92 -13.13 18.64
CA PRO A 208 7.24 -13.35 20.05
C PRO A 208 8.42 -12.46 20.46
N ASP A 209 8.57 -12.19 21.77
CA ASP A 209 9.68 -11.36 22.29
C ASP A 209 11.07 -11.83 21.84
N ASN A 210 11.22 -13.14 21.64
CA ASN A 210 12.45 -13.78 21.17
C ASN A 210 12.15 -14.66 19.93
N PRO A 211 11.98 -14.05 18.74
CA PRO A 211 11.68 -14.82 17.54
C PRO A 211 12.91 -15.63 17.10
N PRO A 212 12.74 -16.79 16.43
CA PRO A 212 13.84 -17.57 15.88
C PRO A 212 14.78 -16.74 15.01
N LEU A 213 14.20 -15.90 14.16
CA LEU A 213 14.89 -14.85 13.40
C LEU A 213 14.23 -13.50 13.67
N LYS A 214 15.02 -12.48 14.03
CA LYS A 214 14.54 -11.09 14.19
C LYS A 214 14.45 -10.40 12.83
N ILE A 215 13.43 -9.59 12.59
CA ILE A 215 13.22 -8.93 11.29
C ILE A 215 13.57 -7.44 11.31
N ARG A 216 14.15 -6.96 10.21
CA ARG A 216 14.38 -5.55 9.87
C ARG A 216 13.89 -5.27 8.46
N PHE A 217 13.60 -4.00 8.16
CA PHE A 217 13.02 -3.59 6.87
C PHE A 217 13.84 -2.50 6.20
N ILE A 218 14.03 -2.63 4.88
CA ILE A 218 14.41 -1.56 3.96
C ILE A 218 13.23 -1.36 3.01
N ASP A 219 12.48 -0.30 3.25
CA ASP A 219 11.28 0.05 2.49
C ASP A 219 11.31 1.42 1.82
N ASN A 220 12.43 2.12 1.94
CA ASN A 220 12.68 3.41 1.32
C ASN A 220 14.01 3.39 0.57
N THR A 221 14.17 4.27 -0.43
CA THR A 221 15.43 4.47 -1.15
C THR A 221 16.35 5.49 -0.48
N ASP A 222 15.93 6.03 0.68
CA ASP A 222 16.74 6.95 1.48
C ASP A 222 18.05 6.26 1.92
N PRO A 223 19.22 6.75 1.49
CA PRO A 223 20.51 6.13 1.80
C PRO A 223 20.76 6.03 3.30
N ALA A 224 20.40 7.04 4.10
CA ALA A 224 20.63 7.01 5.54
C ALA A 224 19.83 5.90 6.22
N GLY A 225 18.62 5.62 5.74
CA GLY A 225 17.80 4.52 6.21
C GLY A 225 18.41 3.15 5.90
N ILE A 226 18.91 2.98 4.67
CA ILE A 226 19.58 1.75 4.23
C ILE A 226 20.86 1.53 5.05
N ASP A 227 21.72 2.54 5.13
CA ASP A 227 22.98 2.52 5.88
C ASP A 227 22.74 2.19 7.34
N HIS A 228 21.71 2.78 7.96
CA HIS A 228 21.34 2.50 9.34
C HIS A 228 21.00 1.03 9.55
N GLN A 229 20.19 0.41 8.68
CA GLN A 229 19.84 -1.01 8.83
C GLN A 229 21.06 -1.92 8.65
N ILE A 230 21.91 -1.64 7.67
CA ILE A 230 23.14 -2.40 7.42
C ILE A 230 24.10 -2.28 8.61
N ALA A 231 24.30 -1.06 9.12
CA ALA A 231 25.16 -0.79 10.27
C ALA A 231 24.64 -1.44 11.57
N GLN A 232 23.32 -1.44 11.79
CA GLN A 232 22.69 -2.10 12.94
C GLN A 232 22.81 -3.62 12.91
N LEU A 233 22.84 -4.24 11.72
CA LEU A 233 23.17 -5.66 11.60
C LEU A 233 24.65 -5.89 11.89
N GLY A 234 25.54 -5.06 11.33
CA GLY A 234 26.98 -5.18 11.54
C GLY A 234 27.47 -6.62 11.29
N PRO A 235 28.14 -7.27 12.26
CA PRO A 235 28.58 -8.66 12.13
C PRO A 235 27.46 -9.68 11.90
N GLU A 236 26.22 -9.38 12.33
CA GLU A 236 25.06 -10.27 12.12
C GLU A 236 24.64 -10.35 10.64
N LEU A 237 25.23 -9.54 9.74
CA LEU A 237 25.03 -9.69 8.30
C LEU A 237 25.40 -11.11 7.81
N ALA A 238 26.40 -11.74 8.44
CA ALA A 238 26.81 -13.12 8.15
C ALA A 238 25.75 -14.18 8.55
N SER A 239 24.79 -13.83 9.41
CA SER A 239 23.68 -14.67 9.86
C SER A 239 22.31 -14.17 9.39
N THR A 240 22.28 -13.24 8.43
CA THR A 240 21.06 -12.61 7.91
C THR A 240 20.52 -13.30 6.67
N LEU A 241 19.23 -13.62 6.65
CA LEU A 241 18.50 -14.01 5.44
C LEU A 241 17.88 -12.75 4.80
N VAL A 242 18.22 -12.46 3.55
CA VAL A 242 17.69 -11.28 2.83
C VAL A 242 16.48 -11.70 2.00
N VAL A 243 15.30 -11.16 2.33
CA VAL A 243 14.04 -11.45 1.62
C VAL A 243 13.66 -10.25 0.78
N VAL A 244 13.82 -10.36 -0.55
CA VAL A 244 13.57 -9.28 -1.51
C VAL A 244 12.19 -9.45 -2.13
N ILE A 245 11.33 -8.47 -1.97
CA ILE A 245 9.91 -8.56 -2.31
C ILE A 245 9.54 -7.46 -3.31
N SER A 246 9.24 -7.84 -4.54
CA SER A 246 8.76 -6.90 -5.58
C SER A 246 7.92 -7.66 -6.60
N LYS A 247 6.65 -7.29 -6.78
CA LYS A 247 5.76 -7.95 -7.76
C LYS A 247 6.32 -7.90 -9.19
N SER A 248 6.72 -6.71 -9.64
CA SER A 248 7.24 -6.51 -11.00
C SER A 248 8.71 -6.93 -11.14
N GLY A 249 9.42 -7.10 -10.02
CA GLY A 249 10.86 -7.30 -9.95
C GLY A 249 11.70 -6.08 -10.35
N GLY A 250 11.07 -4.96 -10.72
CA GLY A 250 11.74 -3.76 -11.23
C GLY A 250 11.47 -2.49 -10.42
N THR A 251 10.84 -2.62 -9.24
CA THR A 251 10.57 -1.48 -8.35
C THR A 251 11.88 -0.77 -7.98
N PRO A 252 12.08 0.51 -8.32
CA PRO A 252 13.35 1.21 -8.13
C PRO A 252 13.85 1.18 -6.68
N GLU A 253 12.98 1.46 -5.70
CA GLU A 253 13.33 1.52 -4.28
C GLU A 253 13.82 0.15 -3.79
N THR A 254 13.08 -0.91 -4.11
CA THR A 254 13.47 -2.29 -3.78
C THR A 254 14.76 -2.70 -4.47
N ARG A 255 14.94 -2.32 -5.74
CA ARG A 255 16.16 -2.59 -6.51
C ARG A 255 17.36 -1.88 -5.89
N ASN A 256 17.22 -0.62 -5.50
CA ASN A 256 18.29 0.15 -4.88
C ASN A 256 18.70 -0.48 -3.55
N GLY A 257 17.74 -0.78 -2.68
CA GLY A 257 17.99 -1.50 -1.43
C GLY A 257 18.69 -2.84 -1.65
N LEU A 258 18.28 -3.62 -2.65
CA LEU A 258 18.97 -4.87 -3.02
C LEU A 258 20.44 -4.62 -3.40
N LEU A 259 20.71 -3.63 -4.26
CA LEU A 259 22.07 -3.37 -4.74
C LEU A 259 23.00 -2.88 -3.62
N GLU A 260 22.51 -2.04 -2.71
CA GLU A 260 23.26 -1.58 -1.54
C GLU A 260 23.53 -2.75 -0.57
N VAL A 261 22.54 -3.61 -0.32
CA VAL A 261 22.76 -4.82 0.50
C VAL A 261 23.77 -5.75 -0.18
N GLN A 262 23.68 -5.96 -1.49
CA GLN A 262 24.68 -6.75 -2.23
C GLN A 262 26.09 -6.13 -2.15
N LYS A 263 26.21 -4.80 -2.13
CA LYS A 263 27.48 -4.09 -1.90
C LYS A 263 28.02 -4.41 -0.51
N ALA A 264 27.22 -4.24 0.54
CA ALA A 264 27.62 -4.57 1.91
C ALA A 264 28.04 -6.03 2.09
N PHE A 265 27.35 -6.97 1.42
CA PHE A 265 27.76 -8.37 1.37
C PHE A 265 29.15 -8.55 0.75
N ARG A 266 29.44 -7.89 -0.37
CA ARG A 266 30.77 -7.97 -1.01
C ARG A 266 31.87 -7.40 -0.12
N GLU A 267 31.63 -6.25 0.52
CA GLU A 267 32.58 -5.60 1.44
C GLU A 267 32.86 -6.46 2.67
N ALA A 268 31.85 -7.19 3.16
CA ALA A 268 32.00 -8.15 4.26
C ALA A 268 32.58 -9.52 3.81
N GLY A 269 32.90 -9.72 2.53
CA GLY A 269 33.38 -11.01 2.00
C GLY A 269 32.33 -12.12 2.02
N LEU A 270 31.04 -11.78 2.03
CA LEU A 270 29.90 -12.70 2.07
C LEU A 270 29.34 -13.00 0.68
N ASN A 271 28.68 -14.16 0.55
CA ASN A 271 28.02 -14.56 -0.69
C ASN A 271 26.50 -14.35 -0.59
N PHE A 272 26.00 -13.27 -1.21
CA PHE A 272 24.59 -12.92 -1.22
C PHE A 272 23.68 -14.07 -1.71
N ALA A 273 24.08 -14.81 -2.76
CA ALA A 273 23.25 -15.88 -3.32
C ALA A 273 22.99 -17.02 -2.31
N LYS A 274 23.85 -17.18 -1.29
CA LYS A 274 23.66 -18.17 -0.21
C LYS A 274 22.81 -17.66 0.95
N GLN A 275 22.30 -16.43 0.86
CA GLN A 275 21.51 -15.78 1.90
C GLN A 275 20.30 -14.99 1.33
N GLY A 276 20.15 -14.91 0.01
CA GLY A 276 19.06 -14.22 -0.66
C GLY A 276 17.86 -15.11 -0.97
N VAL A 277 16.65 -14.56 -0.84
CA VAL A 277 15.36 -15.13 -1.23
C VAL A 277 14.57 -14.08 -1.98
N ALA A 278 13.90 -14.47 -3.06
CA ALA A 278 13.03 -13.59 -3.83
C ALA A 278 11.54 -13.94 -3.64
N ILE A 279 10.70 -12.93 -3.46
CA ILE A 279 9.24 -13.03 -3.55
C ILE A 279 8.75 -12.11 -4.66
N THR A 280 8.35 -12.69 -5.79
CA THR A 280 8.13 -11.93 -7.02
C THR A 280 7.26 -12.69 -8.01
N GLN A 281 6.78 -12.00 -9.05
CA GLN A 281 6.11 -12.67 -10.16
C GLN A 281 7.12 -13.53 -10.94
N GLU A 282 6.68 -14.73 -11.33
CA GLU A 282 7.47 -15.64 -12.17
C GLU A 282 7.87 -14.96 -13.49
N ASN A 283 9.12 -15.14 -13.91
CA ASN A 283 9.73 -14.51 -15.08
C ASN A 283 9.91 -12.98 -15.00
N SER A 284 9.66 -12.35 -13.86
CA SER A 284 10.03 -10.95 -13.61
C SER A 284 11.55 -10.74 -13.65
N LEU A 285 11.98 -9.46 -13.63
CA LEU A 285 13.40 -9.12 -13.55
C LEU A 285 14.06 -9.76 -12.32
N LEU A 286 13.48 -9.57 -11.13
CA LEU A 286 13.98 -10.14 -9.88
C LEU A 286 13.98 -11.68 -9.89
N ASP A 287 12.97 -12.32 -10.49
CA ASP A 287 12.89 -13.77 -10.58
C ASP A 287 14.05 -14.33 -11.41
N ASN A 288 14.31 -13.71 -12.54
CA ASN A 288 15.42 -14.06 -13.42
C ASN A 288 16.77 -13.80 -12.75
N THR A 289 16.94 -12.67 -12.07
CA THR A 289 18.15 -12.38 -11.29
C THR A 289 18.41 -13.46 -10.24
N ALA A 290 17.42 -13.76 -9.40
CA ALA A 290 17.54 -14.76 -8.35
C ALA A 290 17.84 -16.16 -8.90
N ARG A 291 17.26 -16.51 -10.04
CA ARG A 291 17.52 -17.78 -10.74
C ARG A 291 18.92 -17.85 -11.34
N ILE A 292 19.38 -16.80 -11.99
CA ILE A 292 20.70 -16.73 -12.65
C ILE A 292 21.82 -16.73 -11.61
N GLU A 293 21.65 -15.97 -10.53
CA GLU A 293 22.63 -15.88 -9.44
C GLU A 293 22.59 -17.07 -8.48
N GLY A 294 21.54 -17.89 -8.54
CA GLY A 294 21.42 -19.11 -7.72
C GLY A 294 21.09 -18.82 -6.25
N TRP A 295 20.11 -17.94 -6.01
CA TRP A 295 19.60 -17.62 -4.67
C TRP A 295 18.96 -18.83 -4.00
N LEU A 296 18.84 -18.81 -2.66
CA LEU A 296 18.36 -19.95 -1.86
C LEU A 296 16.97 -20.41 -2.26
N ALA A 297 16.05 -19.47 -2.47
CA ALA A 297 14.67 -19.77 -2.80
C ALA A 297 14.01 -18.63 -3.58
N ARG A 298 12.93 -18.97 -4.29
CA ARG A 298 12.05 -18.04 -5.00
C ARG A 298 10.61 -18.44 -4.69
N PHE A 299 9.79 -17.49 -4.26
CA PHE A 299 8.37 -17.68 -3.98
C PHE A 299 7.54 -16.80 -4.91
N PRO A 300 6.44 -17.34 -5.46
CA PRO A 300 5.66 -16.61 -6.45
C PRO A 300 4.78 -15.53 -5.82
N MET A 301 4.62 -14.42 -6.54
CA MET A 301 3.57 -13.43 -6.34
C MET A 301 2.72 -13.36 -7.60
N TYR A 302 1.40 -13.48 -7.46
CA TYR A 302 0.50 -13.60 -8.61
C TYR A 302 -0.08 -12.26 -9.05
N ASP A 303 -0.44 -12.16 -10.33
CA ASP A 303 -1.04 -10.96 -10.92
C ASP A 303 -2.39 -10.60 -10.27
N TRP A 304 -3.19 -11.59 -9.90
CA TRP A 304 -4.47 -11.44 -9.18
C TRP A 304 -4.35 -11.15 -7.68
N VAL A 305 -3.12 -11.08 -7.14
CA VAL A 305 -2.86 -10.60 -5.77
C VAL A 305 -2.41 -9.14 -5.85
N GLY A 306 -3.26 -8.22 -5.40
CA GLY A 306 -2.91 -6.80 -5.26
C GLY A 306 -1.82 -6.60 -4.20
N GLY A 307 -0.95 -5.60 -4.38
CA GLY A 307 0.15 -5.34 -3.44
C GLY A 307 -0.34 -5.11 -2.01
N ARG A 308 -1.32 -4.20 -1.84
CA ARG A 308 -1.96 -3.88 -0.55
C ARG A 308 -2.81 -5.00 0.07
N THR A 309 -3.10 -6.07 -0.69
CA THR A 309 -3.83 -7.26 -0.22
C THR A 309 -2.96 -8.52 -0.26
N SER A 310 -1.63 -8.37 -0.23
CA SER A 310 -0.67 -9.47 -0.44
C SER A 310 -0.19 -10.12 0.86
N ILE A 311 -0.58 -9.60 2.02
CA ILE A 311 -0.12 -10.08 3.34
C ILE A 311 -0.44 -11.56 3.60
N MET A 312 -1.49 -12.10 2.99
CA MET A 312 -1.84 -13.53 3.07
C MET A 312 -1.20 -14.39 1.97
N SER A 313 -0.30 -13.83 1.18
CA SER A 313 0.52 -14.55 0.19
C SER A 313 1.93 -14.79 0.73
N ALA A 314 2.84 -15.31 -0.11
CA ALA A 314 4.26 -15.41 0.23
C ALA A 314 4.84 -14.12 0.84
N VAL A 315 4.39 -12.95 0.38
CA VAL A 315 4.82 -11.63 0.86
C VAL A 315 4.79 -11.52 2.38
N GLY A 316 3.68 -11.95 3.00
CA GLY A 316 3.54 -11.88 4.46
C GLY A 316 3.78 -13.20 5.18
N LEU A 317 3.42 -14.33 4.56
CA LEU A 317 3.52 -15.64 5.20
C LEU A 317 4.97 -16.09 5.40
N LEU A 318 5.87 -15.83 4.43
CA LEU A 318 7.27 -16.23 4.60
C LEU A 318 7.97 -15.49 5.76
N PRO A 319 7.99 -14.14 5.81
CA PRO A 319 8.62 -13.45 6.93
C PRO A 319 7.94 -13.72 8.27
N ALA A 320 6.63 -13.98 8.29
CA ALA A 320 5.94 -14.37 9.52
C ALA A 320 6.36 -15.76 10.01
N ALA A 321 6.37 -16.77 9.13
CA ALA A 321 6.77 -18.13 9.49
C ALA A 321 8.22 -18.19 10.00
N LEU A 322 9.15 -17.44 9.39
CA LEU A 322 10.54 -17.36 9.83
C LEU A 322 10.71 -16.74 11.24
N GLN A 323 9.76 -15.91 11.68
CA GLN A 323 9.70 -15.38 13.05
C GLN A 323 8.99 -16.32 14.04
N GLY A 324 8.53 -17.49 13.60
CA GLY A 324 7.80 -18.45 14.44
C GLY A 324 6.31 -18.12 14.60
N ILE A 325 5.76 -17.21 13.79
CA ILE A 325 4.32 -16.89 13.82
C ILE A 325 3.55 -18.03 13.13
N ASN A 326 2.44 -18.46 13.73
CA ASN A 326 1.57 -19.48 13.15
C ASN A 326 0.76 -18.91 11.95
N VAL A 327 1.34 -19.01 10.76
CA VAL A 327 0.72 -18.53 9.52
C VAL A 327 -0.55 -19.27 9.14
N ARG A 328 -0.72 -20.54 9.55
CA ARG A 328 -1.94 -21.31 9.26
C ARG A 328 -3.11 -20.77 10.08
N GLU A 329 -2.90 -20.45 11.35
CA GLU A 329 -3.92 -19.78 12.17
C GLU A 329 -4.29 -18.40 11.61
N MET A 330 -3.31 -17.64 11.11
CA MET A 330 -3.57 -16.35 10.45
C MET A 330 -4.49 -16.51 9.23
N LEU A 331 -4.22 -17.49 8.37
CA LEU A 331 -5.08 -17.81 7.23
C LEU A 331 -6.46 -18.31 7.67
N THR A 332 -6.54 -19.14 8.71
CA THR A 332 -7.81 -19.62 9.29
C THR A 332 -8.67 -18.47 9.79
N GLY A 333 -8.11 -17.55 10.56
CA GLY A 333 -8.84 -16.38 11.06
C GLY A 333 -9.36 -15.49 9.94
N ALA A 334 -8.55 -15.28 8.91
CA ALA A 334 -8.96 -14.54 7.73
C ALA A 334 -10.09 -15.26 6.95
N ALA A 335 -9.99 -16.58 6.79
CA ALA A 335 -11.01 -17.38 6.10
C ALA A 335 -12.35 -17.42 6.84
N LEU A 336 -12.32 -17.50 8.18
CA LEU A 336 -13.52 -17.44 9.02
C LEU A 336 -14.22 -16.08 8.92
N MET A 337 -13.45 -14.98 8.81
CA MET A 337 -14.02 -13.66 8.59
C MET A 337 -14.56 -13.50 7.16
N ASP A 338 -13.87 -14.08 6.16
CA ASP A 338 -14.41 -14.12 4.80
C ASP A 338 -15.75 -14.84 4.75
N GLU A 339 -15.90 -15.96 5.47
CA GLU A 339 -17.19 -16.64 5.60
C GLU A 339 -18.25 -15.77 6.27
N ALA A 340 -17.91 -15.13 7.39
CA ALA A 340 -18.81 -14.23 8.11
C ALA A 340 -19.34 -13.09 7.23
N THR A 341 -18.52 -12.62 6.30
CA THR A 341 -18.81 -11.48 5.42
C THR A 341 -19.40 -11.86 4.06
N ARG A 342 -19.63 -13.15 3.79
CA ARG A 342 -20.45 -13.60 2.64
C ARG A 342 -21.95 -13.43 2.86
N THR A 343 -22.37 -13.20 4.10
CA THR A 343 -23.77 -12.93 4.45
C THR A 343 -24.30 -11.71 3.70
N THR A 344 -25.43 -11.84 2.99
CA THR A 344 -26.04 -10.76 2.19
C THR A 344 -27.00 -9.86 2.98
N SER A 345 -26.98 -9.95 4.31
CA SER A 345 -27.74 -9.07 5.19
C SER A 345 -26.80 -8.03 5.79
N ILE A 346 -27.06 -6.74 5.56
CA ILE A 346 -26.24 -5.63 6.10
C ILE A 346 -26.04 -5.82 7.60
N LYS A 347 -27.13 -6.05 8.34
CA LYS A 347 -27.15 -6.17 9.79
C LYS A 347 -26.29 -7.32 10.34
N ASN A 348 -26.12 -8.38 9.55
CA ASN A 348 -25.38 -9.59 9.93
C ASN A 348 -24.03 -9.71 9.21
N ASN A 349 -23.56 -8.65 8.57
CA ASN A 349 -22.29 -8.64 7.84
C ASN A 349 -21.38 -7.54 8.39
N PRO A 350 -20.28 -7.87 9.10
CA PRO A 350 -19.47 -6.88 9.79
C PRO A 350 -18.75 -5.94 8.81
N ALA A 351 -18.36 -6.43 7.64
CA ALA A 351 -17.77 -5.59 6.61
C ALA A 351 -18.78 -4.63 5.99
N ALA A 352 -20.04 -5.07 5.82
CA ALA A 352 -21.12 -4.21 5.35
C ALA A 352 -21.44 -3.12 6.38
N LEU A 353 -21.46 -3.46 7.67
CA LEU A 353 -21.64 -2.49 8.76
C LEU A 353 -20.54 -1.43 8.75
N LEU A 354 -19.27 -1.82 8.58
CA LEU A 354 -18.16 -0.86 8.43
C LEU A 354 -18.35 0.03 7.21
N ALA A 355 -18.56 -0.56 6.02
CA ALA A 355 -18.75 0.19 4.78
C ALA A 355 -19.94 1.17 4.86
N MET A 356 -21.05 0.75 5.50
CA MET A 356 -22.22 1.60 5.72
C MET A 356 -21.90 2.78 6.63
N CYS A 357 -21.18 2.52 7.73
CA CYS A 357 -20.78 3.58 8.66
C CYS A 357 -19.81 4.56 7.99
N TRP A 358 -18.88 4.09 7.16
CA TRP A 358 -18.00 4.95 6.39
C TRP A 358 -18.78 5.81 5.40
N TYR A 359 -19.74 5.21 4.68
CA TYR A 359 -20.57 5.94 3.73
C TYR A 359 -21.37 7.01 4.45
N TRP A 360 -22.04 6.65 5.54
CA TRP A 360 -22.80 7.59 6.36
C TRP A 360 -21.91 8.72 6.88
N ALA A 361 -20.81 8.40 7.55
CA ALA A 361 -19.96 9.38 8.22
C ALA A 361 -19.34 10.37 7.21
N SER A 362 -18.93 9.88 6.04
CA SER A 362 -18.27 10.66 4.98
C SER A 362 -19.23 11.19 3.90
N ASN A 363 -20.55 11.02 4.07
CA ASN A 363 -21.58 11.37 3.08
C ASN A 363 -21.38 10.69 1.70
N GLY A 364 -20.72 9.52 1.67
CA GLY A 364 -20.40 8.78 0.45
C GLY A 364 -19.39 9.48 -0.48
N VAL A 365 -18.83 10.62 -0.08
CA VAL A 365 -17.94 11.46 -0.90
C VAL A 365 -16.62 11.80 -0.20
N GLY A 366 -16.28 11.09 0.88
CA GLY A 366 -15.03 11.36 1.60
C GLY A 366 -15.01 12.66 2.40
N SER A 367 -16.18 13.24 2.72
CA SER A 367 -16.25 14.54 3.40
C SER A 367 -15.76 14.54 4.85
N LYS A 368 -15.50 13.36 5.43
CA LYS A 368 -14.82 13.18 6.70
C LYS A 368 -13.71 12.15 6.55
N ASP A 369 -12.59 12.40 7.21
CA ASP A 369 -11.48 11.48 7.32
C ASP A 369 -11.75 10.45 8.45
N MET A 370 -11.15 9.25 8.31
CA MET A 370 -11.21 8.19 9.30
C MET A 370 -9.98 8.24 10.21
N VAL A 371 -10.18 8.25 11.52
CA VAL A 371 -9.07 8.15 12.50
C VAL A 371 -9.13 6.80 13.21
N VAL A 372 -8.14 5.95 12.97
CA VAL A 372 -8.04 4.61 13.57
C VAL A 372 -7.19 4.69 14.83
N LEU A 373 -7.76 4.26 15.97
CA LEU A 373 -7.15 4.35 17.28
C LEU A 373 -7.10 2.97 17.95
N PRO A 374 -6.04 2.19 17.72
CA PRO A 374 -5.80 0.97 18.47
C PRO A 374 -5.39 1.30 19.91
N TYR A 375 -6.05 0.68 20.88
CA TYR A 375 -5.69 0.72 22.30
C TYR A 375 -4.92 -0.55 22.67
N LYS A 376 -3.86 -0.82 21.90
CA LYS A 376 -2.93 -1.92 22.09
C LYS A 376 -1.65 -1.60 21.34
N ASP A 377 -0.52 -1.65 22.03
CA ASP A 377 0.78 -1.29 21.45
C ASP A 377 1.16 -2.17 20.26
N SER A 378 0.91 -3.48 20.33
CA SER A 378 1.20 -4.40 19.22
C SER A 378 0.37 -4.12 17.95
N LEU A 379 -0.70 -3.32 18.05
CA LEU A 379 -1.51 -2.91 16.90
C LEU A 379 -1.15 -1.50 16.38
N LEU A 380 -0.04 -0.90 16.84
CA LEU A 380 0.42 0.43 16.44
C LEU A 380 0.46 0.62 14.91
N LEU A 381 0.98 -0.38 14.19
CA LEU A 381 1.15 -0.30 12.73
C LEU A 381 -0.14 -0.60 11.95
N PHE A 382 -1.24 -0.95 12.62
CA PHE A 382 -2.49 -1.26 11.94
C PHE A 382 -3.04 -0.06 11.16
N SER A 383 -2.95 1.15 11.72
CA SER A 383 -3.36 2.39 11.03
C SER A 383 -2.54 2.64 9.76
N ARG A 384 -1.22 2.39 9.80
CA ARG A 384 -0.33 2.50 8.62
C ARG A 384 -0.64 1.45 7.55
N TYR A 385 -0.94 0.22 7.96
CA TYR A 385 -1.45 -0.80 7.04
C TYR A 385 -2.76 -0.36 6.38
N LEU A 386 -3.70 0.17 7.17
CA LEU A 386 -4.99 0.66 6.67
C LEU A 386 -4.87 1.91 5.79
N GLN A 387 -3.86 2.77 5.99
CA GLN A 387 -3.60 3.89 5.09
C GLN A 387 -3.42 3.39 3.66
N GLN A 388 -2.57 2.39 3.44
CA GLN A 388 -2.43 1.83 2.10
C GLN A 388 -3.69 1.09 1.66
N LEU A 389 -4.23 0.19 2.49
CA LEU A 389 -5.37 -0.62 2.10
C LEU A 389 -6.57 0.24 1.71
N VAL A 390 -6.90 1.26 2.49
CA VAL A 390 -8.07 2.13 2.28
C VAL A 390 -7.77 3.21 1.25
N MET A 391 -6.70 3.99 1.41
CA MET A 391 -6.49 5.20 0.59
C MET A 391 -6.06 4.84 -0.85
N GLU A 392 -5.20 3.83 -1.03
CA GLU A 392 -4.80 3.41 -2.38
C GLU A 392 -5.94 2.66 -3.10
N SER A 393 -6.86 2.02 -2.36
CA SER A 393 -8.04 1.37 -2.94
C SER A 393 -9.15 2.36 -3.27
N LEU A 394 -9.42 3.33 -2.40
CA LEU A 394 -10.61 4.18 -2.51
C LEU A 394 -10.33 5.56 -3.12
N GLY A 395 -9.09 6.04 -3.06
CA GLY A 395 -8.67 7.31 -3.65
C GLY A 395 -8.65 7.23 -5.18
N LYS A 396 -9.74 7.65 -5.84
CA LYS A 396 -9.94 7.47 -7.29
C LYS A 396 -10.57 8.69 -7.94
N GLU A 397 -9.97 9.10 -9.06
CA GLU A 397 -10.47 10.22 -9.87
C GLU A 397 -11.76 9.84 -10.61
N PHE A 398 -11.81 8.64 -11.19
CA PHE A 398 -12.92 8.17 -12.01
C PHE A 398 -13.71 7.03 -11.35
N ASP A 399 -15.02 7.01 -11.59
CA ASP A 399 -15.90 5.87 -11.33
C ASP A 399 -15.83 4.82 -12.46
N LEU A 400 -16.52 3.68 -12.28
CA LEU A 400 -16.57 2.59 -13.27
C LEU A 400 -17.31 2.97 -14.56
N ASP A 401 -18.10 4.05 -14.55
CA ASP A 401 -18.80 4.60 -15.72
C ASP A 401 -17.95 5.66 -16.47
N GLY A 402 -16.76 5.99 -15.95
CA GLY A 402 -15.83 6.96 -16.52
C GLY A 402 -16.10 8.42 -16.13
N ASN A 403 -16.99 8.68 -15.17
CA ASN A 403 -17.24 10.02 -14.66
C ASN A 403 -16.16 10.42 -13.66
N THR A 404 -15.78 11.70 -13.65
CA THR A 404 -14.92 12.25 -12.60
C THR A 404 -15.70 12.39 -11.29
N VAL A 405 -15.28 11.65 -10.26
CA VAL A 405 -15.91 11.63 -8.93
C VAL A 405 -14.98 12.09 -7.81
N ASN A 406 -13.66 12.00 -7.98
CA ASN A 406 -12.65 12.36 -6.97
C ASN A 406 -12.94 11.76 -5.58
N GLN A 407 -13.21 10.46 -5.55
CA GLN A 407 -13.50 9.72 -4.34
C GLN A 407 -12.23 9.49 -3.50
N GLY A 408 -12.39 9.29 -2.20
CA GLY A 408 -11.35 8.86 -1.27
C GLY A 408 -11.86 8.80 0.17
N LEU A 409 -11.14 8.06 1.02
CA LEU A 409 -11.34 8.09 2.47
C LEU A 409 -9.96 8.16 3.12
N THR A 410 -9.59 9.35 3.59
CA THR A 410 -8.28 9.56 4.24
C THR A 410 -8.24 8.79 5.56
N VAL A 411 -7.11 8.15 5.84
CA VAL A 411 -6.88 7.43 7.09
C VAL A 411 -5.75 8.08 7.87
N TYR A 412 -6.04 8.43 9.10
CA TYR A 412 -5.06 8.80 10.10
C TYR A 412 -5.09 7.80 11.25
N GLY A 413 -4.07 7.82 12.09
CA GLY A 413 -4.05 7.02 13.29
C GLY A 413 -2.64 6.79 13.80
N ASN A 414 -2.58 6.45 15.08
CA ASN A 414 -1.37 6.05 15.76
C ASN A 414 -1.76 5.04 16.85
N LYS A 415 -1.85 5.42 18.13
CA LYS A 415 -2.35 4.54 19.20
C LYS A 415 -2.93 5.29 20.40
N GLY A 416 -3.93 4.69 21.03
CA GLY A 416 -4.41 5.06 22.37
C GLY A 416 -3.61 4.34 23.47
N SER A 417 -3.41 4.95 24.64
CA SER A 417 -3.85 6.28 25.07
C SER A 417 -2.91 7.42 24.64
N THR A 418 -1.79 7.13 23.96
CA THR A 418 -0.77 8.14 23.58
C THR A 418 -1.40 9.34 22.86
N ASP A 419 -2.31 9.09 21.92
CA ASP A 419 -2.89 10.15 21.11
C ASP A 419 -3.83 11.09 21.87
N GLN A 420 -4.31 10.69 23.06
CA GLN A 420 -5.03 11.60 23.98
C GLN A 420 -4.19 12.80 24.37
N HIS A 421 -2.86 12.62 24.35
CA HIS A 421 -1.86 13.65 24.64
C HIS A 421 -1.27 14.28 23.38
N ALA A 422 -1.84 14.01 22.19
CA ALA A 422 -1.38 14.58 20.93
C ALA A 422 -2.50 15.31 20.18
N TYR A 423 -3.45 14.59 19.59
CA TYR A 423 -4.41 15.16 18.64
C TYR A 423 -5.88 14.84 18.94
N ILE A 424 -6.20 14.13 20.03
CA ILE A 424 -7.62 13.96 20.45
C ILE A 424 -8.31 15.30 20.71
N GLN A 425 -7.57 16.35 21.12
CA GLN A 425 -8.08 17.72 21.24
C GLN A 425 -8.71 18.22 19.92
N GLN A 426 -8.08 17.94 18.77
CA GLN A 426 -8.62 18.25 17.45
C GLN A 426 -9.86 17.40 17.14
N LEU A 427 -9.83 16.10 17.44
CA LEU A 427 -10.97 15.21 17.15
C LEU A 427 -12.21 15.60 17.96
N ARG A 428 -12.01 16.07 19.19
CA ARG A 428 -13.08 16.50 20.09
C ARG A 428 -13.58 17.89 19.73
N ASP A 429 -12.72 18.90 19.71
CA ASP A 429 -13.14 20.32 19.68
C ASP A 429 -12.79 21.06 18.39
N GLY A 430 -11.97 20.46 17.54
CA GLY A 430 -11.61 21.02 16.24
C GLY A 430 -12.72 20.92 15.21
N VAL A 431 -12.35 21.13 13.94
CA VAL A 431 -13.28 21.04 12.80
C VAL A 431 -13.94 19.65 12.76
N HIS A 432 -15.21 19.58 12.34
CA HIS A 432 -15.99 18.34 12.29
C HIS A 432 -15.84 17.60 10.96
N ASN A 433 -14.58 17.34 10.59
CA ASN A 433 -14.19 16.62 9.37
C ASN A 433 -13.59 15.23 9.65
N PHE A 434 -13.88 14.62 10.82
CA PHE A 434 -13.37 13.29 11.18
C PHE A 434 -14.45 12.41 11.82
N PHE A 435 -14.30 11.10 11.70
CA PHE A 435 -14.92 10.11 12.59
C PHE A 435 -13.86 9.12 13.11
N ALA A 436 -14.10 8.57 14.29
CA ALA A 436 -13.14 7.67 14.94
C ALA A 436 -13.49 6.19 14.75
N THR A 437 -12.48 5.34 14.62
CA THR A 437 -12.62 3.88 14.74
C THR A 437 -11.66 3.39 15.82
N PHE A 438 -12.21 2.97 16.96
CA PHE A 438 -11.45 2.39 18.05
C PHE A 438 -11.19 0.90 17.76
N ILE A 439 -9.96 0.45 17.99
CA ILE A 439 -9.63 -0.98 18.04
C ILE A 439 -9.35 -1.35 19.50
N GLU A 440 -10.22 -2.17 20.07
CA GLU A 440 -10.17 -2.61 21.47
C GLU A 440 -9.71 -4.06 21.55
N VAL A 441 -8.88 -4.37 22.55
CA VAL A 441 -8.47 -5.74 22.87
C VAL A 441 -8.89 -6.04 24.30
N LEU A 442 -9.74 -7.06 24.49
CA LEU A 442 -10.30 -7.37 25.82
C LEU A 442 -9.28 -8.01 26.76
N ARG A 443 -8.32 -8.76 26.22
CA ARG A 443 -7.24 -9.37 27.01
C ARG A 443 -6.01 -8.47 27.00
N ASP A 444 -5.72 -7.88 28.15
CA ASP A 444 -4.54 -7.04 28.34
C ASP A 444 -3.25 -7.86 28.35
N ARG A 445 -3.24 -8.98 29.06
CA ARG A 445 -2.08 -9.84 29.30
C ARG A 445 -2.42 -11.33 29.26
N PRO A 446 -1.42 -12.21 29.09
CA PRO A 446 -1.60 -13.63 29.31
C PRO A 446 -2.12 -13.91 30.74
N PRO A 447 -2.99 -14.92 30.93
CA PRO A 447 -3.52 -15.25 32.25
C PRO A 447 -2.42 -15.39 33.32
N GLY A 448 -2.68 -14.85 34.51
CA GLY A 448 -1.76 -14.92 35.65
C GLY A 448 -0.69 -13.82 35.71
N HIS A 449 -0.72 -12.85 34.78
CA HIS A 449 0.22 -11.72 34.74
C HIS A 449 -0.42 -10.38 35.12
N ASP A 450 -1.64 -10.42 35.64
CA ASP A 450 -2.35 -9.23 36.09
C ASP A 450 -1.73 -8.74 37.39
N TRP A 451 -1.38 -7.45 37.41
CA TRP A 451 -0.79 -6.80 38.57
C TRP A 451 -1.64 -5.58 38.91
N GLU A 452 -2.19 -5.57 40.11
CA GLU A 452 -2.91 -4.44 40.66
C GLU A 452 -1.92 -3.31 40.97
N LEU A 453 -2.16 -2.13 40.37
CA LEU A 453 -1.44 -0.90 40.69
C LEU A 453 -1.98 -0.29 41.99
N GLU A 454 -3.28 -0.43 42.20
CA GLU A 454 -4.04 0.00 43.37
C GLU A 454 -5.23 -0.97 43.56
N PRO A 455 -5.86 -1.01 44.74
CA PRO A 455 -6.87 -2.03 45.04
C PRO A 455 -7.97 -2.13 43.97
N GLY A 456 -7.99 -3.26 43.25
CA GLY A 456 -8.96 -3.56 42.20
C GLY A 456 -8.74 -2.86 40.85
N VAL A 457 -7.56 -2.28 40.58
CA VAL A 457 -7.25 -1.61 39.31
C VAL A 457 -5.87 -2.01 38.78
N THR A 458 -5.81 -2.45 37.54
CA THR A 458 -4.60 -2.79 36.80
C THR A 458 -4.24 -1.73 35.74
N CYS A 459 -3.06 -1.83 35.11
CA CYS A 459 -2.75 -1.02 33.92
C CYS A 459 -3.78 -1.22 32.79
N GLY A 460 -4.30 -2.45 32.65
CA GLY A 460 -5.31 -2.79 31.64
C GLY A 460 -6.61 -2.04 31.87
N ASP A 461 -7.06 -1.98 33.13
CA ASP A 461 -8.25 -1.23 33.52
C ASP A 461 -8.10 0.28 33.23
N TYR A 462 -6.91 0.85 33.46
CA TYR A 462 -6.62 2.22 33.05
C TYR A 462 -6.73 2.39 31.53
N LEU A 463 -6.15 1.48 30.73
CA LEU A 463 -6.22 1.56 29.28
C LEU A 463 -7.66 1.45 28.75
N PHE A 464 -8.43 0.52 29.31
CA PHE A 464 -9.86 0.37 29.04
C PHE A 464 -10.63 1.65 29.40
N GLY A 465 -10.43 2.18 30.62
CA GLY A 465 -11.05 3.42 31.07
C GLY A 465 -10.72 4.62 30.15
N MET A 466 -9.47 4.71 29.70
CA MET A 466 -9.01 5.73 28.76
C MET A 466 -9.70 5.61 27.39
N LEU A 467 -9.87 4.40 26.86
CA LEU A 467 -10.60 4.15 25.61
C LEU A 467 -12.05 4.60 25.76
N GLN A 468 -12.74 4.07 26.76
CA GLN A 468 -14.17 4.31 26.96
C GLN A 468 -14.47 5.77 27.31
N GLY A 469 -13.57 6.41 28.07
CA GLY A 469 -13.61 7.85 28.37
C GLY A 469 -13.48 8.69 27.11
N THR A 470 -12.51 8.39 26.24
CA THR A 470 -12.35 9.10 24.95
C THR A 470 -13.57 8.91 24.06
N ARG A 471 -14.04 7.67 23.91
CA ARG A 471 -15.24 7.35 23.12
C ARG A 471 -16.46 8.14 23.60
N SER A 472 -16.65 8.23 24.92
CA SER A 472 -17.76 8.97 25.53
C SER A 472 -17.61 10.48 25.35
N ALA A 473 -16.40 11.02 25.52
CA ALA A 473 -16.12 12.45 25.34
C ALA A 473 -16.31 12.92 23.90
N LEU A 474 -15.92 12.10 22.92
CA LEU A 474 -16.21 12.33 21.50
C LEU A 474 -17.72 12.32 21.23
N TYR A 475 -18.42 11.29 21.70
CA TYR A 475 -19.86 11.16 21.50
C TYR A 475 -20.65 12.33 22.10
N ALA A 476 -20.29 12.77 23.30
CA ALA A 476 -20.90 13.92 23.96
C ALA A 476 -20.76 15.22 23.16
N ASN A 477 -19.75 15.33 22.30
CA ASN A 477 -19.54 16.47 21.41
C ASN A 477 -20.05 16.22 19.98
N GLY A 478 -20.97 15.27 19.80
CA GLY A 478 -21.56 14.95 18.50
C GLY A 478 -20.62 14.24 17.53
N ARG A 479 -19.50 13.68 18.00
CA ARG A 479 -18.51 13.00 17.16
C ARG A 479 -18.84 11.51 17.07
N GLU A 480 -18.94 11.03 15.84
CA GLU A 480 -19.29 9.64 15.55
C GLU A 480 -18.08 8.71 15.75
N SER A 481 -18.34 7.51 16.23
CA SER A 481 -17.31 6.50 16.41
C SER A 481 -17.80 5.08 16.16
N ILE A 482 -16.91 4.24 15.65
CA ILE A 482 -17.06 2.79 15.55
C ILE A 482 -16.12 2.15 16.57
N SER A 483 -16.49 1.02 17.16
CA SER A 483 -15.58 0.20 17.98
C SER A 483 -15.50 -1.22 17.42
N VAL A 484 -14.29 -1.62 17.01
CA VAL A 484 -13.95 -2.99 16.64
C VAL A 484 -13.22 -3.60 17.82
N THR A 485 -13.79 -4.63 18.42
CA THR A 485 -13.23 -5.27 19.61
C THR A 485 -12.81 -6.69 19.25
N ILE A 486 -11.59 -7.09 19.65
CA ILE A 486 -11.13 -8.47 19.58
C ILE A 486 -10.82 -8.99 20.99
N GLN A 487 -10.97 -10.29 21.19
CA GLN A 487 -10.72 -10.91 22.49
C GLN A 487 -9.25 -10.81 22.90
N GLU A 488 -8.33 -11.12 21.99
CA GLU A 488 -6.87 -11.16 22.21
C GLU A 488 -6.16 -10.96 20.87
N VAL A 489 -4.93 -10.44 20.89
CA VAL A 489 -4.08 -10.36 19.69
C VAL A 489 -3.42 -11.72 19.46
N THR A 490 -3.88 -12.45 18.46
CA THR A 490 -3.44 -13.80 18.08
C THR A 490 -3.31 -13.85 16.56
N PRO A 491 -2.60 -14.83 15.98
CA PRO A 491 -2.55 -14.99 14.52
C PRO A 491 -3.95 -15.05 13.91
N THR A 492 -4.87 -15.81 14.52
CA THR A 492 -6.28 -15.89 14.12
C THR A 492 -6.98 -14.52 14.14
N SER A 493 -6.89 -13.75 15.23
CA SER A 493 -7.59 -12.46 15.30
C SER A 493 -6.98 -11.39 14.39
N VAL A 494 -5.65 -11.38 14.21
CA VAL A 494 -4.98 -10.49 13.24
C VAL A 494 -5.39 -10.84 11.81
N GLY A 495 -5.45 -12.13 11.47
CA GLY A 495 -5.99 -12.57 10.18
C GLY A 495 -7.42 -12.12 9.95
N ALA A 496 -8.26 -12.23 10.98
CA ALA A 496 -9.66 -11.81 10.93
C ALA A 496 -9.82 -10.30 10.73
N ILE A 497 -9.09 -9.44 11.45
CA ILE A 497 -9.21 -7.99 11.27
C ILE A 497 -8.69 -7.54 9.91
N ILE A 498 -7.63 -8.15 9.37
CA ILE A 498 -7.16 -7.88 8.01
C ILE A 498 -8.27 -8.22 7.01
N ALA A 499 -8.88 -9.41 7.12
CA ALA A 499 -9.96 -9.84 6.26
C ALA A 499 -11.20 -8.94 6.33
N LEU A 500 -11.56 -8.51 7.54
CA LEU A 500 -12.69 -7.61 7.76
C LEU A 500 -12.52 -6.30 6.99
N TYR A 501 -11.36 -5.67 7.08
CA TYR A 501 -11.11 -4.39 6.41
C TYR A 501 -10.90 -4.55 4.90
N GLU A 502 -10.26 -5.62 4.43
CA GLU A 502 -10.16 -5.89 2.97
C GLU A 502 -11.56 -6.03 2.35
N ARG A 503 -12.46 -6.74 3.02
CA ARG A 503 -13.86 -6.87 2.58
C ARG A 503 -14.61 -5.55 2.66
N ALA A 504 -14.46 -4.79 3.74
CA ALA A 504 -15.14 -3.51 3.92
C ALA A 504 -14.75 -2.52 2.83
N VAL A 505 -13.48 -2.49 2.43
CA VAL A 505 -12.99 -1.70 1.28
C VAL A 505 -13.65 -2.15 -0.03
N GLY A 506 -13.74 -3.46 -0.28
CA GLY A 506 -14.42 -3.98 -1.47
C GLY A 506 -15.90 -3.60 -1.55
N LEU A 507 -16.62 -3.76 -0.44
CA LEU A 507 -18.04 -3.37 -0.35
C LEU A 507 -18.22 -1.86 -0.51
N TYR A 508 -17.43 -1.06 0.18
CA TYR A 508 -17.50 0.40 0.08
C TYR A 508 -17.26 0.86 -1.36
N ALA A 509 -16.19 0.37 -2.00
CA ALA A 509 -15.85 0.71 -3.38
C ALA A 509 -16.98 0.37 -4.36
N SER A 510 -17.65 -0.77 -4.17
CA SER A 510 -18.80 -1.14 -5.00
C SER A 510 -19.98 -0.19 -4.79
N ILE A 511 -20.21 0.29 -3.57
CA ILE A 511 -21.33 1.19 -3.25
C ILE A 511 -21.10 2.61 -3.80
N VAL A 512 -19.84 3.06 -3.85
CA VAL A 512 -19.44 4.34 -4.45
C VAL A 512 -18.98 4.22 -5.91
N ASN A 513 -19.20 3.06 -6.54
CA ASN A 513 -18.97 2.81 -7.98
C ASN A 513 -17.52 2.99 -8.47
N ILE A 514 -16.50 2.60 -7.71
CA ILE A 514 -15.08 2.75 -8.12
C ILE A 514 -14.34 1.41 -8.21
N ASN A 515 -13.30 1.33 -9.06
CA ASN A 515 -12.40 0.18 -9.08
C ASN A 515 -11.44 0.23 -7.88
N ALA A 516 -11.63 -0.64 -6.88
CA ALA A 516 -10.78 -0.73 -5.70
C ALA A 516 -9.36 -1.28 -5.95
N TYR A 517 -9.09 -1.86 -7.13
CA TYR A 517 -8.02 -2.85 -7.31
C TYR A 517 -6.89 -2.43 -8.24
N HIS A 518 -7.04 -1.30 -8.96
CA HIS A 518 -5.94 -0.62 -9.66
C HIS A 518 -5.34 0.54 -8.82
N GLN A 519 -4.28 1.17 -9.33
CA GLN A 519 -3.62 2.33 -8.70
C GLN A 519 -3.02 3.30 -9.74
N PRO A 520 -3.81 3.91 -10.65
CA PRO A 520 -3.26 4.73 -11.74
C PRO A 520 -2.50 5.97 -11.24
N GLY A 521 -2.87 6.54 -10.08
CA GLY A 521 -2.29 7.78 -9.56
C GLY A 521 -0.80 7.72 -9.26
N VAL A 522 -0.22 6.54 -9.02
CA VAL A 522 1.22 6.42 -8.68
C VAL A 522 2.12 6.53 -9.91
N GLU A 523 1.60 6.31 -11.12
CA GLU A 523 2.41 6.29 -12.34
C GLU A 523 2.87 7.69 -12.76
N ALA A 524 2.07 8.73 -12.48
CA ALA A 524 2.44 10.11 -12.77
C ALA A 524 3.71 10.53 -12.01
N GLY A 525 3.78 10.22 -10.71
CA GLY A 525 4.96 10.52 -9.88
C GLY A 525 6.21 9.78 -10.36
N LYS A 526 6.08 8.50 -10.72
CA LYS A 526 7.20 7.70 -11.26
C LYS A 526 7.73 8.27 -12.58
N LYS A 527 6.83 8.68 -13.48
CA LYS A 527 7.20 9.29 -14.76
C LYS A 527 7.93 10.61 -14.55
N ALA A 528 7.40 11.49 -13.71
CA ALA A 528 8.03 12.78 -13.39
C ALA A 528 9.43 12.59 -12.76
N ALA A 529 9.59 11.62 -11.84
CA ALA A 529 10.89 11.31 -11.28
C ALA A 529 11.89 10.81 -12.34
N ALA A 530 11.46 10.00 -13.30
CA ALA A 530 12.31 9.54 -14.39
C ALA A 530 12.77 10.70 -15.31
N GLU A 531 11.91 11.70 -15.55
CA GLU A 531 12.24 12.91 -16.31
C GLU A 531 13.31 13.75 -15.58
N VAL A 532 13.18 13.93 -14.27
CA VAL A 532 14.20 14.61 -13.43
C VAL A 532 15.54 13.87 -13.47
N LEU A 533 15.54 12.54 -13.34
CA LEU A 533 16.78 11.75 -13.43
C LEU A 533 17.43 11.82 -14.81
N ALA A 534 16.62 11.86 -15.88
CA ALA A 534 17.14 12.05 -17.24
C ALA A 534 17.74 13.44 -17.43
N LEU A 535 17.09 14.49 -16.90
CA LEU A 535 17.63 15.85 -16.91
C LEU A 535 18.92 15.95 -16.11
N GLN A 536 19.00 15.34 -14.92
CA GLN A 536 20.23 15.30 -14.12
C GLN A 536 21.40 14.68 -14.87
N LYS A 537 21.16 13.60 -15.62
CA LYS A 537 22.19 12.98 -16.48
C LYS A 537 22.65 13.94 -17.59
N ARG A 538 21.73 14.70 -18.21
CA ARG A 538 22.11 15.71 -19.22
C ARG A 538 22.94 16.83 -18.60
N VAL A 539 22.56 17.35 -17.44
CA VAL A 539 23.32 18.37 -16.71
C VAL A 539 24.75 17.88 -16.43
N LEU A 540 24.91 16.65 -15.95
CA LEU A 540 26.23 16.05 -15.72
C LEU A 540 27.05 15.92 -17.02
N SER A 541 26.42 15.54 -18.14
CA SER A 541 27.09 15.49 -19.43
C SER A 541 27.59 16.87 -19.88
N VAL A 542 26.75 17.89 -19.76
CA VAL A 542 27.09 19.28 -20.11
C VAL A 542 28.24 19.80 -19.27
N LEU A 543 28.21 19.55 -17.95
CA LEU A 543 29.29 19.95 -17.05
C LEU A 543 30.59 19.19 -17.36
N ASN A 544 30.51 17.88 -17.64
CA ASN A 544 31.66 17.07 -18.04
C ASN A 544 32.30 17.57 -19.34
N GLU A 545 31.49 17.90 -20.36
CA GLU A 545 31.97 18.48 -21.62
C GLU A 545 32.62 19.86 -21.43
N ALA A 546 32.11 20.67 -20.49
CA ALA A 546 32.70 21.96 -20.16
C ALA A 546 34.06 21.81 -19.46
N THR A 547 34.21 20.81 -18.59
CA THR A 547 35.48 20.48 -17.92
C THR A 547 36.58 20.01 -18.88
N CYS A 548 36.21 19.51 -20.06
CA CYS A 548 37.18 19.12 -21.10
C CYS A 548 37.78 20.30 -21.90
N LYS A 549 37.37 21.55 -21.63
CA LYS A 549 37.89 22.75 -22.31
C LYS A 549 39.04 23.38 -21.52
N ASP A 550 40.00 24.00 -22.22
CA ASP A 550 41.11 24.75 -21.62
C ASP A 550 41.06 26.23 -22.07
N PRO A 551 40.87 27.20 -21.16
CA PRO A 551 40.65 27.01 -19.73
C PRO A 551 39.25 26.45 -19.41
N VAL A 552 39.13 25.80 -18.26
CA VAL A 552 37.84 25.33 -17.74
C VAL A 552 37.03 26.53 -17.25
N GLU A 553 35.92 26.81 -17.92
CA GLU A 553 35.02 27.93 -17.57
C GLU A 553 33.76 27.43 -16.86
N PRO A 554 33.33 28.07 -15.75
CA PRO A 554 32.15 27.65 -15.03
C PRO A 554 30.91 28.16 -15.77
N LEU A 555 29.91 27.30 -15.89
CA LEU A 555 28.69 27.63 -16.63
C LEU A 555 27.64 28.28 -15.71
N THR A 556 26.98 29.31 -16.22
CA THR A 556 25.74 29.84 -15.64
C THR A 556 24.59 28.83 -15.77
N LEU A 557 23.53 29.00 -14.98
CA LEU A 557 22.32 28.18 -15.08
C LEU A 557 21.69 28.27 -16.48
N GLU A 558 21.67 29.46 -17.07
CA GLU A 558 21.15 29.71 -18.41
C GLU A 558 21.94 28.94 -19.47
N GLU A 559 23.28 28.98 -19.41
CA GLU A 559 24.12 28.21 -20.35
C GLU A 559 23.92 26.70 -20.21
N ILE A 560 23.73 26.19 -18.98
CA ILE A 560 23.44 24.77 -18.75
C ILE A 560 22.08 24.42 -19.31
N ALA A 561 21.08 25.26 -19.11
CA ALA A 561 19.73 25.06 -19.62
C ALA A 561 19.70 25.04 -21.15
N ASP A 562 20.39 25.98 -21.79
CA ASP A 562 20.53 26.05 -23.25
C ASP A 562 21.25 24.81 -23.80
N ARG A 563 22.36 24.38 -23.18
CA ARG A 563 23.12 23.20 -23.59
C ARG A 563 22.40 21.87 -23.30
N CYS A 564 21.53 21.84 -22.29
CA CYS A 564 20.63 20.73 -22.04
C CYS A 564 19.42 20.71 -22.98
N HIS A 565 19.25 21.76 -23.80
CA HIS A 565 18.07 22.00 -24.64
C HIS A 565 16.76 22.01 -23.84
N ALA A 566 16.79 22.64 -22.66
CA ALA A 566 15.64 22.71 -21.75
C ALA A 566 15.61 24.04 -20.97
N PRO A 567 15.54 25.20 -21.65
CA PRO A 567 15.46 26.52 -21.01
C PRO A 567 14.23 26.66 -20.09
N GLU A 568 13.14 25.96 -20.38
CA GLU A 568 11.93 25.89 -19.56
C GLU A 568 12.13 25.16 -18.23
N GLU A 569 13.15 24.30 -18.13
CA GLU A 569 13.47 23.50 -16.93
C GLU A 569 14.53 24.17 -16.04
N ILE A 570 14.82 25.48 -16.23
CA ILE A 570 15.89 26.18 -15.50
C ILE A 570 15.74 26.08 -13.97
N GLU A 571 14.52 26.08 -13.45
CA GLU A 571 14.26 25.85 -12.01
C GLU A 571 14.70 24.45 -11.57
N MET A 572 14.37 23.42 -12.35
CA MET A 572 14.74 22.04 -12.04
C MET A 572 16.25 21.82 -12.16
N ILE A 573 16.88 22.42 -13.18
CA ILE A 573 18.34 22.41 -13.35
C ILE A 573 19.03 23.03 -12.14
N TYR A 574 18.52 24.17 -11.66
CA TYR A 574 19.01 24.77 -10.42
C TYR A 574 18.87 23.82 -9.22
N LYS A 575 17.70 23.19 -9.02
CA LYS A 575 17.49 22.22 -7.92
C LYS A 575 18.43 21.03 -8.02
N ILE A 576 18.64 20.50 -9.21
CA ILE A 576 19.60 19.43 -9.50
C ILE A 576 21.02 19.85 -9.14
N ILE A 577 21.46 21.05 -9.55
CA ILE A 577 22.78 21.58 -9.23
C ILE A 577 22.95 21.78 -7.73
N ALA A 578 21.97 22.38 -7.06
CA ALA A 578 22.01 22.58 -5.61
C ALA A 578 22.13 21.23 -4.87
N HIS A 579 21.35 20.23 -5.28
CA HIS A 579 21.42 18.88 -4.74
C HIS A 579 22.78 18.23 -5.02
N MET A 580 23.28 18.25 -6.26
CA MET A 580 24.56 17.65 -6.60
C MET A 580 25.74 18.35 -5.93
N SER A 581 25.66 19.67 -5.74
CA SER A 581 26.70 20.43 -5.04
C SER A 581 26.75 20.13 -3.55
N ALA A 582 25.60 19.97 -2.90
CA ALA A 582 25.53 19.51 -1.52
C ALA A 582 26.04 18.07 -1.31
N ASN A 583 26.22 17.31 -2.40
CA ASN A 583 26.73 15.93 -2.39
C ASN A 583 28.06 15.81 -3.15
N ASP A 584 28.84 16.89 -3.24
CA ASP A 584 30.21 16.94 -3.80
C ASP A 584 30.36 16.48 -5.26
N ARG A 585 29.26 16.42 -6.02
CA ARG A 585 29.24 16.02 -7.44
C ARG A 585 29.36 17.21 -8.40
N VAL A 586 29.12 18.42 -7.90
CA VAL A 586 29.17 19.69 -8.65
C VAL A 586 29.79 20.77 -7.75
N LEU A 587 30.67 21.60 -8.29
CA LEU A 587 31.30 22.69 -7.54
C LEU A 587 30.70 24.03 -7.98
N ILE A 588 30.19 24.81 -7.03
CA ILE A 588 29.74 26.19 -7.27
C ILE A 588 30.94 27.13 -7.23
N ALA A 589 31.31 27.65 -8.40
CA ALA A 589 32.45 28.54 -8.60
C ALA A 589 32.17 29.97 -8.14
N GLU A 590 30.97 30.46 -8.43
CA GLU A 590 30.47 31.78 -8.05
C GLU A 590 29.06 31.65 -7.50
N GLY A 591 28.70 32.48 -6.53
CA GLY A 591 27.38 32.45 -5.89
C GLY A 591 27.22 31.37 -4.81
N ASN A 592 25.98 31.02 -4.50
CA ASN A 592 25.63 29.95 -3.56
C ASN A 592 24.20 29.44 -3.81
N CYS A 593 23.83 28.29 -3.25
CA CYS A 593 22.48 27.71 -3.31
C CYS A 593 21.37 28.53 -2.62
N GLY A 594 21.67 29.70 -2.05
CA GLY A 594 20.67 30.68 -1.60
C GLY A 594 20.42 31.80 -2.61
N SER A 595 21.21 31.88 -3.69
CA SER A 595 21.21 32.98 -4.66
C SER A 595 21.32 32.47 -6.11
N PRO A 596 20.24 31.88 -6.67
CA PRO A 596 20.27 31.17 -7.96
C PRO A 596 20.86 31.99 -9.12
N ARG A 597 20.57 33.30 -9.18
CA ARG A 597 20.99 34.20 -10.26
C ARG A 597 22.51 34.42 -10.38
N SER A 598 23.27 34.08 -9.35
CA SER A 598 24.71 34.28 -9.30
C SER A 598 25.51 33.00 -9.51
N ILE A 599 24.83 31.86 -9.67
CA ILE A 599 25.48 30.56 -9.69
C ILE A 599 26.20 30.37 -11.02
N LYS A 600 27.51 30.13 -10.91
CA LYS A 600 28.29 29.46 -11.95
C LYS A 600 28.88 28.19 -11.39
N VAL A 601 28.90 27.11 -12.18
CA VAL A 601 29.25 25.78 -11.71
C VAL A 601 30.23 25.04 -12.61
N TYR A 602 31.04 24.21 -11.98
CA TYR A 602 31.89 23.19 -12.58
C TYR A 602 31.38 21.79 -12.23
N LEU A 603 31.78 20.79 -13.01
CA LEU A 603 31.70 19.41 -12.53
C LEU A 603 32.62 19.25 -11.32
N GLY A 604 32.15 18.59 -10.25
CA GLY A 604 33.02 18.23 -9.13
C GLY A 604 33.91 17.05 -9.48
N GLU A 605 35.11 17.00 -8.90
CA GLU A 605 35.92 15.77 -8.89
C GLU A 605 35.23 14.76 -7.98
N CYS A 606 34.29 14.01 -8.53
CA CYS A 606 33.80 12.81 -7.87
C CYS A 606 34.98 11.83 -7.90
N ASN A 607 35.73 11.73 -6.80
CA ASN A 607 36.84 10.78 -6.71
C ASN A 607 36.26 9.36 -6.57
N VAL A 608 35.77 8.82 -7.69
CA VAL A 608 35.14 7.50 -7.73
C VAL A 608 36.15 6.41 -7.34
N ASP A 609 37.44 6.65 -7.56
CA ASP A 609 38.51 5.71 -7.20
C ASP A 609 38.75 5.59 -5.69
N ASP A 610 38.46 6.62 -4.88
CA ASP A 610 38.56 6.54 -3.41
C ASP A 610 37.35 5.85 -2.74
N LEU A 611 36.23 5.70 -3.46
CA LEU A 611 35.02 5.03 -2.99
C LEU A 611 34.99 3.52 -3.31
N TYR A 612 35.90 3.04 -4.16
CA TYR A 612 36.03 1.63 -4.56
C TYR A 612 37.43 1.04 -4.32
N ALA A 613 38.34 1.78 -3.67
CA ALA A 613 39.59 1.28 -3.11
C ALA A 613 39.37 0.82 -1.66
#